data_AF-A0A7R9LZX2-F1
#
_entry.id   AF-A0A7R9LZX2-F1
#
_cell.length_a   1.000
_cell.length_b   1.000
_cell.length_c   1.000
_cell.angle_alpha   90.00
_cell.angle_beta   90.00
_cell.angle_gamma   90.00
#
_symmetry.space_group_name_H-M   'P 1'
#
loop_
_entity.id
_entity.type
_entity.pdbx_description
1 polymer ?
#
loop_
_entity_poly.entity_id
_entity_poly.type
_entity_poly.pdbx_seq_one_letter_code
_entity_poly.pdbx_strand_id
1 'polypeptide(L)'
;MTIRQLKLNANLKHIDLTEGQQFKPEFLKMSPLHTVPVLNDNGLVIWESRAIIQYLCNQYAPDSGLYPSCAKKRALVDFYINIDFCLDDMTKFKEVLQVLDQLIGDKAYLTGNELTIADLSLLATLST
;
A
#
# COMPACT_ATOMS: atom_id res chain seq x y z
N MET A 1 -0.67 -0.33 7.61
CA MET A 1 -1.46 -1.56 7.92
C MET A 1 -0.63 -2.83 7.79
N THR A 2 0.09 -3.03 6.69
CA THR A 2 0.89 -4.24 6.40
C THR A 2 1.87 -4.64 7.51
N ILE A 3 2.64 -3.69 8.08
CA ILE A 3 3.54 -3.95 9.22
C ILE A 3 2.83 -4.63 10.39
N ARG A 4 1.61 -4.18 10.74
CA ARG A 4 0.81 -4.77 11.82
C ARG A 4 0.32 -6.16 11.45
N GLN A 5 -0.15 -6.35 10.21
CA GLN A 5 -0.64 -7.64 9.74
C GLN A 5 0.47 -8.71 9.73
N LEU A 6 1.68 -8.31 9.34
CA LEU A 6 2.88 -9.16 9.35
C LEU A 6 3.54 -9.27 10.73
N LYS A 7 3.02 -8.56 11.75
CA LYS A 7 3.57 -8.52 13.11
C LYS A 7 5.06 -8.12 13.13
N LEU A 8 5.47 -7.24 12.24
CA LEU A 8 6.84 -6.76 12.17
C LEU A 8 7.10 -5.69 13.23
N ASN A 9 8.26 -5.77 13.87
CA ASN A 9 8.71 -4.74 14.79
C ASN A 9 9.47 -3.65 14.00
N ALA A 10 8.73 -2.62 13.59
CA ALA A 10 9.28 -1.50 12.82
C ALA A 10 9.54 -0.28 13.72
N ASN A 11 10.68 0.39 13.51
CA ASN A 11 10.96 1.68 14.13
C ASN A 11 10.21 2.79 13.37
N LEU A 12 9.02 3.15 13.85
CA LEU A 12 8.19 4.19 13.25
C LEU A 12 8.71 5.59 13.62
N LYS A 13 9.12 6.36 12.61
CA LYS A 13 9.51 7.76 12.76
C LYS A 13 8.43 8.66 12.18
N HIS A 14 7.83 9.50 13.03
CA HIS A 14 6.86 10.49 12.59
C HIS A 14 7.57 11.64 11.86
N ILE A 15 7.00 12.08 10.75
CA ILE A 15 7.44 13.24 9.97
C ILE A 15 6.28 14.21 9.92
N ASP A 16 6.45 15.38 10.51
CA ASP A 16 5.41 16.41 10.52
C ASP A 16 5.40 17.16 9.17
N LEU A 17 4.34 16.92 8.39
CA LEU A 17 4.17 17.56 7.09
C LEU A 17 3.74 19.02 7.19
N THR A 18 3.11 19.42 8.29
CA THR A 18 2.66 20.79 8.53
C THR A 18 3.82 21.73 8.86
N GLU A 19 4.85 21.20 9.52
CA GLU A 19 6.12 21.89 9.77
C GLU A 19 7.10 21.79 8.59
N GLY A 20 6.74 21.08 7.52
CA GLY A 20 7.58 20.91 6.33
C GLY A 20 8.84 20.05 6.58
N GLN A 21 8.81 19.11 7.54
CA GLN A 21 9.96 18.28 7.88
C GLN A 21 10.48 17.43 6.70
N GLN A 22 9.60 17.07 5.76
CA GLN A 22 9.91 16.37 4.51
C GLN A 22 10.81 17.18 3.55
N PHE A 23 10.89 18.50 3.73
CA PHE A 23 11.75 19.36 2.91
C PHE A 23 13.15 19.55 3.51
N LYS A 24 13.41 19.03 4.72
CA LYS A 24 14.73 19.14 5.33
C LYS A 24 15.76 18.31 4.56
N PRO A 25 17.03 18.76 4.47
CA PRO A 25 18.06 18.08 3.67
C PRO A 25 18.26 16.59 4.04
N GLU A 26 18.09 16.23 5.30
CA GLU A 26 18.19 14.85 5.77
C GLU A 26 17.08 13.94 5.21
N PHE A 27 15.86 14.47 5.02
CA PHE A 27 14.74 13.71 4.45
C PHE A 27 14.86 13.61 2.93
N LEU A 28 15.23 14.71 2.27
CA LEU A 28 15.40 14.76 0.81
C LEU A 28 16.49 13.80 0.30
N LYS A 29 17.51 13.52 1.13
CA LYS A 29 18.50 12.48 0.83
C LYS A 29 17.91 11.07 0.74
N MET A 30 16.80 10.82 1.43
CA MET A 30 16.11 9.52 1.44
C MET A 30 14.98 9.45 0.41
N SER A 31 14.17 10.50 0.31
CA SER A 31 13.05 10.62 -0.65
C SER A 31 13.17 11.96 -1.39
N PRO A 32 13.78 11.98 -2.59
CA PRO A 32 13.89 13.19 -3.39
C PRO A 32 12.54 13.81 -3.75
N LEU A 33 11.50 12.98 -3.82
CA LEU A 33 10.12 13.41 -4.05
C LEU A 33 9.43 13.94 -2.78
N HIS A 34 10.14 14.05 -1.65
CA HIS A 34 9.63 14.62 -0.40
C HIS A 34 8.26 14.03 0.04
N THR A 35 8.03 12.75 -0.25
CA THR A 35 6.81 12.02 0.09
C THR A 35 7.04 11.03 1.23
N VAL A 36 5.98 10.77 1.98
CA VAL A 36 5.86 9.67 2.93
C VAL A 36 4.88 8.63 2.38
N PRO A 37 5.02 7.34 2.71
CA PRO A 37 6.01 6.74 3.62
C PRO A 37 7.41 6.55 2.99
N VAL A 38 8.44 6.44 3.84
CA VAL A 38 9.79 6.00 3.45
C VAL A 38 10.17 4.78 4.28
N LEU A 39 10.66 3.73 3.63
CA LEU A 39 11.27 2.58 4.27
C LEU A 39 12.79 2.73 4.19
N ASN A 40 13.48 2.46 5.31
CA ASN A 40 14.91 2.17 5.33
C ASN A 40 15.09 0.81 6.00
N ASP A 41 15.44 -0.19 5.21
CA ASP A 41 15.75 -1.53 5.69
C ASP A 41 17.22 -1.84 5.43
N ASN A 42 18.05 -1.66 6.45
CA ASN A 42 19.49 -1.96 6.43
C ASN A 42 20.24 -1.37 5.21
N GLY A 43 19.88 -0.14 4.80
CA GLY A 43 20.49 0.56 3.67
C GLY A 43 19.68 0.50 2.38
N LEU A 44 18.67 -0.36 2.27
CA LEU A 44 17.66 -0.26 1.22
C LEU A 44 16.68 0.87 1.56
N VAL A 45 16.73 1.96 0.80
CA VAL A 45 15.84 3.12 0.97
C VAL A 45 14.89 3.23 -0.20
N ILE A 46 13.58 3.13 0.06
CA ILE A 46 12.50 3.25 -0.94
C ILE A 46 11.31 4.03 -0.36
N TRP A 47 10.54 4.73 -1.20
CA TRP A 47 9.46 5.63 -0.75
C TRP A 47 8.11 5.43 -1.47
N GLU A 48 8.01 4.42 -2.33
CA GLU A 48 6.73 4.05 -2.95
C GLU A 48 5.97 3.07 -2.05
N SER A 49 4.82 3.49 -1.53
CA SER A 49 4.03 2.71 -0.55
C SER A 49 3.70 1.30 -1.06
N ARG A 50 3.33 1.18 -2.34
CA ARG A 50 3.00 -0.09 -3.00
C ARG A 50 4.21 -1.02 -3.11
N ALA A 51 5.37 -0.47 -3.48
CA ALA A 51 6.63 -1.22 -3.54
C ALA A 51 7.08 -1.65 -2.14
N ILE A 52 6.92 -0.78 -1.13
CA ILE A 52 7.23 -1.09 0.27
C ILE A 52 6.42 -2.29 0.76
N ILE A 53 5.11 -2.32 0.55
CA ILE A 53 4.30 -3.42 1.09
C ILE A 53 4.54 -4.74 0.35
N GLN A 54 4.84 -4.70 -0.95
CA GLN A 54 5.29 -5.89 -1.70
C GLN A 54 6.62 -6.40 -1.18
N TYR A 55 7.60 -5.51 -0.97
CA TYR A 55 8.91 -5.84 -0.40
C TYR A 55 8.77 -6.48 0.98
N LEU A 56 8.00 -5.88 1.89
CA LEU A 56 7.80 -6.42 3.23
C LEU A 56 7.23 -7.84 3.21
N CYS A 57 6.27 -8.12 2.31
CA CYS A 57 5.74 -9.47 2.16
C CYS A 57 6.78 -10.43 1.60
N ASN A 58 7.47 -10.06 0.52
CA ASN A 58 8.49 -10.92 -0.09
C ASN A 58 9.66 -11.23 0.87
N GLN A 59 10.12 -10.23 1.62
CA GLN A 59 11.30 -10.33 2.48
C GLN A 59 10.99 -11.05 3.80
N TYR A 60 9.86 -10.73 4.43
CA TYR A 60 9.57 -11.16 5.81
C TYR A 60 8.45 -12.18 5.92
N ALA A 61 7.71 -12.43 4.85
CA ALA A 61 6.61 -13.39 4.85
C ALA A 61 6.36 -14.02 3.45
N PRO A 62 7.39 -14.64 2.83
CA PRO A 62 7.30 -15.14 1.45
C PRO A 62 6.21 -16.19 1.23
N ASP A 63 5.84 -16.93 2.27
CA ASP A 63 4.80 -17.96 2.24
C ASP A 63 3.41 -17.42 2.66
N SER A 64 3.29 -16.12 2.92
CA SER A 64 2.03 -15.51 3.33
C SER A 64 1.03 -15.41 2.18
N GLY A 65 -0.23 -15.73 2.46
CA GLY A 65 -1.34 -15.49 1.55
C GLY A 65 -1.57 -14.01 1.22
N LEU A 66 -1.00 -13.07 2.01
CA LEU A 66 -1.13 -11.63 1.75
C LEU A 66 -0.55 -11.20 0.41
N TYR A 67 0.50 -11.88 -0.06
CA TYR A 67 1.14 -11.65 -1.35
C TYR A 67 1.61 -12.96 -2.00
N PRO A 68 0.68 -13.72 -2.60
CA PRO A 68 0.92 -15.10 -3.02
C PRO A 68 2.01 -15.19 -4.10
N SER A 69 2.84 -16.23 -4.07
CA SER A 69 3.90 -16.47 -5.07
C SER A 69 3.38 -17.00 -6.41
N CYS A 70 2.18 -17.59 -6.44
CA CYS A 70 1.55 -18.05 -7.67
C CYS A 70 1.34 -16.89 -8.64
N ALA A 71 1.94 -16.97 -9.83
CA ALA A 71 1.93 -15.90 -10.83
C ALA A 71 0.51 -15.38 -11.15
N LYS A 72 -0.47 -16.26 -11.32
CA LYS A 72 -1.86 -15.86 -11.63
C LYS A 72 -2.52 -15.11 -10.47
N LYS A 73 -2.32 -15.58 -9.23
CA LYS A 73 -2.88 -14.91 -8.04
C LYS A 73 -2.18 -13.57 -7.80
N ARG A 74 -0.85 -13.54 -7.94
CA ARG A 74 -0.03 -12.33 -7.79
C ARG A 74 -0.41 -11.26 -8.80
N ALA A 75 -0.59 -11.64 -10.07
CA ALA A 75 -1.03 -10.71 -11.12
C ALA A 75 -2.36 -10.03 -10.78
N LEU A 76 -3.29 -10.73 -10.11
CA LEU A 76 -4.55 -10.13 -9.69
C LEU A 76 -4.36 -9.15 -8.52
N VAL A 77 -3.49 -9.47 -7.55
CA VAL A 77 -3.13 -8.54 -6.45
C VAL A 77 -2.45 -7.29 -7.03
N ASP A 78 -1.48 -7.49 -7.93
CA ASP A 78 -0.74 -6.42 -8.60
C ASP A 78 -1.65 -5.56 -9.49
N PHE A 79 -2.67 -6.15 -10.10
CA PHE A 79 -3.69 -5.39 -10.83
C PHE A 79 -4.39 -4.40 -9.91
N TYR A 80 -4.98 -4.86 -8.79
CA TYR A 80 -5.75 -3.99 -7.92
C TYR A 80 -4.93 -2.93 -7.18
N ILE A 81 -3.71 -3.28 -6.72
CA ILE A 81 -2.86 -2.30 -6.02
C ILE A 81 -2.40 -1.16 -6.95
N ASN A 82 -2.26 -1.43 -8.26
CA ASN A 82 -1.80 -0.46 -9.24
C ASN A 82 -2.93 0.30 -9.95
N ILE A 83 -4.20 0.01 -9.64
CA ILE A 83 -5.30 0.86 -10.07
C ILE A 83 -5.19 2.19 -9.31
N ASP A 84 -5.11 3.27 -10.07
CA ASP A 84 -5.14 4.61 -9.53
C ASP A 84 -6.58 5.11 -9.51
N PHE A 85 -7.20 5.05 -8.33
CA PHE A 85 -8.50 5.65 -8.12
C PHE A 85 -8.28 7.15 -7.95
N CYS A 86 -8.42 7.90 -9.04
CA CYS A 86 -8.42 9.35 -8.97
C CYS A 86 -9.74 9.81 -8.32
N LEU A 87 -9.70 10.02 -7.00
CA LEU A 87 -10.85 10.38 -6.16
C LEU A 87 -10.98 11.92 -6.00
N ASP A 88 -10.53 12.68 -6.99
CA ASP A 88 -10.49 14.15 -6.96
C ASP A 88 -11.88 14.81 -7.07
N ASP A 89 -12.85 14.10 -7.65
CA ASP A 89 -14.22 14.56 -7.89
C ASP A 89 -15.22 13.64 -7.18
N MET A 90 -16.13 14.23 -6.39
CA MET A 90 -17.19 13.49 -5.67
C MET A 90 -18.12 12.69 -6.60
N THR A 91 -18.25 13.08 -7.86
CA THR A 91 -18.99 12.34 -8.90
C THR A 91 -18.24 11.07 -9.27
N LYS A 92 -16.95 11.19 -9.57
CA LYS A 92 -16.07 10.04 -9.85
C LYS A 92 -15.95 9.13 -8.62
N PHE A 93 -15.94 9.69 -7.42
CA PHE A 93 -15.90 8.91 -6.18
C PHE A 93 -17.07 7.92 -6.09
N LYS A 94 -18.31 8.37 -6.40
CA LYS A 94 -19.47 7.49 -6.42
C LYS A 94 -19.37 6.42 -7.50
N GLU A 95 -18.90 6.77 -8.69
CA GLU A 95 -18.67 5.81 -9.77
C GLU A 95 -17.63 4.76 -9.36
N VAL A 96 -16.53 5.18 -8.74
CA VAL A 96 -15.50 4.28 -8.21
C VAL A 96 -16.08 3.36 -7.14
N LEU A 97 -16.89 3.87 -6.21
CA LEU A 97 -17.53 3.03 -5.20
C LEU A 97 -18.47 1.99 -5.83
N GLN A 98 -19.23 2.36 -6.86
CA GLN A 98 -20.08 1.42 -7.59
C GLN A 98 -19.25 0.35 -8.32
N VAL A 99 -18.16 0.75 -8.95
CA VAL A 99 -17.23 -0.18 -9.60
C VAL A 99 -16.59 -1.11 -8.57
N LEU A 100 -16.18 -0.60 -7.42
CA LEU A 100 -15.63 -1.40 -6.33
C LEU A 100 -16.65 -2.39 -5.78
N ASP A 101 -17.91 -1.98 -5.58
CA ASP A 101 -19.01 -2.85 -5.16
C ASP A 101 -19.23 -3.98 -6.17
N GLN A 102 -19.24 -3.67 -7.46
CA GLN A 102 -19.31 -4.69 -8.52
C GLN A 102 -18.09 -5.60 -8.58
N LEU A 103 -16.89 -5.04 -8.39
CA LEU A 103 -15.64 -5.80 -8.41
C LEU A 103 -15.51 -6.75 -7.23
N ILE A 104 -15.99 -6.34 -6.05
CA ILE A 104 -16.05 -7.20 -4.86
C ILE A 104 -17.16 -8.22 -5.04
N GLY A 105 -18.37 -7.80 -5.40
CA GLY A 105 -19.53 -8.66 -5.58
C GLY A 105 -19.76 -9.52 -4.32
N ASP A 106 -19.88 -10.83 -4.49
CA ASP A 106 -20.07 -11.78 -3.39
C ASP A 106 -18.74 -12.19 -2.69
N LYS A 107 -17.59 -11.64 -3.11
CA LYS A 107 -16.29 -11.99 -2.53
C LYS A 107 -16.12 -11.29 -1.19
N ALA A 108 -15.41 -11.93 -0.26
CA ALA A 108 -15.03 -11.31 1.01
C ALA A 108 -13.97 -10.20 0.84
N TYR A 109 -13.14 -10.30 -0.20
CA TYR A 109 -12.00 -9.43 -0.49
C TYR A 109 -11.84 -9.21 -2.01
N LEU A 110 -11.03 -8.22 -2.41
CA LEU A 110 -10.81 -7.85 -3.82
C LEU A 110 -10.39 -9.04 -4.68
N THR A 111 -9.51 -9.89 -4.14
CA THR A 111 -8.89 -11.00 -4.87
C THR A 111 -9.50 -12.37 -4.55
N GLY A 112 -10.61 -12.42 -3.80
CA GLY A 112 -11.32 -13.65 -3.48
C GLY A 112 -11.73 -13.73 -2.00
N ASN A 113 -11.48 -14.88 -1.37
CA ASN A 113 -11.89 -15.16 0.00
C ASN A 113 -10.79 -14.91 1.04
N GLU A 114 -9.62 -14.46 0.61
CA GLU A 114 -8.47 -14.22 1.48
C GLU A 114 -8.06 -12.75 1.40
N LEU A 115 -7.68 -12.19 2.56
CA LEU A 115 -7.14 -10.83 2.66
C LEU A 115 -5.79 -10.76 1.95
N THR A 116 -5.55 -9.70 1.18
CA THR A 116 -4.29 -9.43 0.50
C THR A 116 -3.81 -8.00 0.72
N ILE A 117 -2.57 -7.70 0.30
CA ILE A 117 -2.05 -6.33 0.32
C ILE A 117 -2.84 -5.36 -0.57
N ALA A 118 -3.58 -5.85 -1.57
CA ALA A 118 -4.48 -5.01 -2.36
C ALA A 118 -5.61 -4.43 -1.51
N ASP A 119 -6.21 -5.26 -0.65
CA ASP A 119 -7.29 -4.83 0.27
C ASP A 119 -6.79 -3.80 1.28
N LEU A 120 -5.59 -4.04 1.84
CA LEU A 120 -4.96 -3.10 2.76
C LEU A 120 -4.61 -1.77 2.10
N SER A 121 -4.18 -1.80 0.84
CA SER A 121 -3.87 -0.60 0.07
C SER A 121 -5.15 0.19 -0.25
N LEU A 122 -6.20 -0.49 -0.72
CA LEU A 122 -7.48 0.16 -1.03
C LEU A 122 -8.12 0.77 0.22
N LEU A 123 -8.14 0.03 1.33
CA LEU A 123 -8.71 0.54 2.58
C LEU A 123 -7.97 1.80 3.06
N ALA A 124 -6.64 1.86 2.90
CA ALA A 124 -5.89 3.07 3.22
C ALA A 124 -6.38 4.26 2.38
N THR A 125 -6.53 4.09 1.07
CA THR A 125 -7.05 5.14 0.16
C THR A 125 -8.47 5.60 0.50
N LEU A 126 -9.34 4.68 0.93
CA LEU A 126 -10.74 5.02 1.23
C LEU A 126 -10.97 5.62 2.62
N SER A 127 -10.00 5.48 3.52
CA SER A 127 -10.14 5.86 4.95
C SER A 127 -9.49 7.19 5.33
N THR A 128 -8.72 7.79 4.42
CA THR A 128 -8.03 9.08 4.59
C THR A 128 -8.82 10.22 3.97
#